data_AF-C9E515-F1
#
_entry.id   AF-C9E515-F1
#
_cell.length_a   1.000
_cell.length_b   1.000
_cell.length_c   1.000
_cell.angle_alpha   90.00
_cell.angle_beta   90.00
_cell.angle_gamma   90.00
#
_symmetry.space_group_name_H-M   'P 1'
#
loop_
_entity.id
_entity.type
_entity.pdbx_description
1 polymer ?
#
loop_
_entity_poly.entity_id
_entity_poly.type
_entity_poly.pdbx_seq_one_letter_code
_entity_poly.pdbx_strand_id
1 'polypeptide(L)'
;MKGSLYSVSDKAMFDAINQSKVTNSELKDIFLSRGIIVSHETKREKLARYFSLFPHSYQDYKRLADILGANTRREKNTSTTVNRIVDKDVIETVAAGLVSDLEHFGATCTIEESEKNSISIKVEYREFNYSNSEFKQISNKEAVISIEINEENLIIRHPQNKTVEEWKSLYISKLESELEEEVETTNINLSNTTDHEVVTRFFNELINGIDGYKLYDVTDVYVYHPEEKHLDEDEDEDEDEDENDFENPELGTHISKASLKGQNVLRSEELLQLYKKGFYISKIVWRSKSEKLDDELYEFEAQFSDAENKDYFSYLVKGFYSYKGSGEYVKGRKSLTSIQERELTKKVETAAHNALKKVME
;
A
#
# COMPACT_ATOMS: atom_id res chain seq x y z
N MET A 1 -21.06 22.29 -8.41
CA MET A 1 -21.38 20.88 -8.73
C MET A 1 -20.93 20.58 -10.15
N LYS A 2 -19.76 19.93 -10.35
CA LYS A 2 -19.42 19.38 -11.68
C LYS A 2 -20.14 18.04 -11.81
N GLY A 3 -21.25 18.05 -12.53
CA GLY A 3 -22.12 16.89 -12.71
C GLY A 3 -21.46 15.86 -13.61
N SER A 4 -21.14 14.70 -13.05
CA SER A 4 -20.87 13.51 -13.87
C SER A 4 -22.22 12.90 -14.28
N LEU A 5 -22.33 12.51 -15.54
CA LEU A 5 -23.51 11.81 -16.03
C LEU A 5 -23.45 10.37 -15.54
N TYR A 6 -24.14 10.07 -14.44
CA TYR A 6 -24.19 8.72 -13.87
C TYR A 6 -25.40 7.98 -14.44
N SER A 7 -25.18 7.17 -15.49
CA SER A 7 -26.16 6.24 -16.02
C SER A 7 -25.61 4.83 -15.90
N VAL A 8 -26.43 3.92 -15.37
CA VAL A 8 -26.08 2.51 -15.20
C VAL A 8 -27.11 1.67 -15.95
N SER A 9 -26.63 0.63 -16.63
CA SER A 9 -27.50 -0.32 -17.31
C SER A 9 -28.23 -1.22 -16.30
N ASP A 10 -29.36 -1.79 -16.70
CA ASP A 10 -30.08 -2.81 -15.92
C ASP A 10 -29.16 -3.97 -15.54
N LYS A 11 -28.26 -4.36 -16.46
CA LYS A 11 -27.24 -5.39 -16.21
C LYS A 11 -26.30 -4.97 -15.08
N ALA A 12 -25.78 -3.74 -15.12
CA ALA A 12 -24.88 -3.23 -14.08
C ALA A 12 -25.57 -3.20 -12.71
N MET A 13 -26.86 -2.81 -12.66
CA MET A 13 -27.67 -2.85 -11.44
C MET A 13 -27.88 -4.27 -10.91
N PHE A 14 -28.22 -5.21 -11.80
CA PHE A 14 -28.36 -6.63 -11.47
C PHE A 14 -27.05 -7.20 -10.88
N ASP A 15 -25.93 -6.95 -11.55
CA ASP A 15 -24.62 -7.42 -11.13
C ASP A 15 -24.20 -6.79 -9.78
N ALA A 16 -24.44 -5.49 -9.60
CA ALA A 16 -24.14 -4.73 -8.38
C ALA A 16 -24.81 -5.32 -7.13
N ILE A 17 -26.11 -5.60 -7.20
CA ILE A 17 -26.88 -6.16 -6.07
C ILE A 17 -26.43 -7.57 -5.71
N ASN A 18 -26.00 -8.34 -6.71
CA ASN A 18 -25.53 -9.71 -6.47
C ASN A 18 -24.13 -9.77 -5.83
N GLN A 19 -23.38 -8.67 -5.80
CA GLN A 19 -22.06 -8.66 -5.15
C GLN A 19 -22.17 -8.91 -3.64
N SER A 20 -21.18 -9.62 -3.10
CA SER A 20 -21.12 -9.99 -1.67
C SER A 20 -21.04 -8.80 -0.72
N LYS A 21 -20.51 -7.66 -1.18
CA LYS A 21 -20.46 -6.41 -0.41
C LYS A 21 -21.85 -5.85 -0.09
N VAL A 22 -22.84 -6.06 -0.96
CA VAL A 22 -24.23 -5.68 -0.67
C VAL A 22 -24.81 -6.75 0.26
N THR A 23 -25.05 -6.38 1.51
CA THR A 23 -25.62 -7.27 2.52
C THR A 23 -27.13 -7.47 2.30
N ASN A 24 -27.69 -8.52 2.89
CA ASN A 24 -29.15 -8.72 2.85
C ASN A 24 -29.91 -7.64 3.61
N SER A 25 -29.29 -6.97 4.59
CA SER A 25 -29.89 -5.83 5.29
C SER A 25 -29.98 -4.62 4.36
N GLU A 26 -28.86 -4.24 3.73
CA GLU A 26 -28.83 -3.12 2.78
C GLU A 26 -29.78 -3.36 1.61
N LEU A 27 -29.85 -4.60 1.10
CA LEU A 27 -30.80 -4.95 0.05
C LEU A 27 -32.25 -4.70 0.49
N LYS A 28 -32.62 -5.11 1.70
CA LYS A 28 -33.97 -4.84 2.23
C LYS A 28 -34.23 -3.36 2.39
N ASP A 29 -33.25 -2.59 2.87
CA ASP A 29 -33.40 -1.15 3.04
C ASP A 29 -33.52 -0.42 1.70
N ILE A 30 -32.89 -0.94 0.64
CA ILE A 30 -33.06 -0.45 -0.74
C ILE A 30 -34.52 -0.68 -1.20
N PHE A 31 -35.07 -1.87 -1.00
CA PHE A 31 -36.47 -2.14 -1.35
C PHE A 31 -37.46 -1.36 -0.46
N LEU A 32 -37.17 -1.25 0.84
CA LEU A 32 -38.00 -0.54 1.80
C LEU A 32 -38.05 0.97 1.49
N SER A 33 -36.93 1.57 1.04
CA SER A 33 -36.92 2.97 0.57
C SER A 33 -37.86 3.24 -0.61
N ARG A 34 -38.32 2.18 -1.29
CA ARG A 34 -39.31 2.22 -2.37
C ARG A 34 -40.71 1.75 -1.91
N GLY A 35 -40.91 1.55 -0.60
CA GLY A 35 -42.17 1.05 -0.03
C GLY A 35 -42.44 -0.44 -0.29
N ILE A 36 -41.42 -1.20 -0.70
CA ILE A 36 -41.56 -2.64 -1.01
C ILE A 36 -41.01 -3.46 0.15
N ILE A 37 -41.86 -4.34 0.69
CA ILE A 37 -41.47 -5.30 1.73
C ILE A 37 -41.04 -6.60 1.06
N VAL A 38 -39.88 -7.12 1.48
CA VAL A 38 -39.28 -8.32 0.92
C VAL A 38 -39.20 -9.44 1.96
N SER A 39 -39.71 -10.63 1.61
CA SER A 39 -39.59 -11.82 2.46
C SER A 39 -38.13 -12.27 2.56
N HIS A 40 -37.73 -12.71 3.76
CA HIS A 40 -36.41 -13.27 4.05
C HIS A 40 -36.08 -14.52 3.22
N GLU A 41 -37.10 -15.25 2.74
CA GLU A 41 -36.93 -16.47 1.95
C GLU A 41 -36.70 -16.17 0.45
N THR A 42 -36.90 -14.92 0.03
CA THR A 42 -36.74 -14.56 -1.38
C THR A 42 -35.27 -14.59 -1.77
N LYS A 43 -34.93 -15.40 -2.77
CA LYS A 43 -33.56 -15.50 -3.29
C LYS A 43 -33.08 -14.13 -3.80
N ARG A 44 -31.84 -13.78 -3.44
CA ARG A 44 -31.17 -12.53 -3.85
C ARG A 44 -31.23 -12.27 -5.35
N GLU A 45 -30.95 -13.28 -6.16
CA GLU A 45 -30.97 -13.18 -7.62
C GLU A 45 -32.34 -12.71 -8.16
N LYS A 46 -33.45 -13.21 -7.58
CA LYS A 46 -34.80 -12.78 -7.95
C LYS A 46 -35.05 -11.33 -7.58
N LEU A 47 -34.55 -10.89 -6.43
CA LEU A 47 -34.63 -9.51 -5.99
C LEU A 47 -33.80 -8.60 -6.89
N ALA A 48 -32.57 -8.99 -7.22
CA ALA A 48 -31.69 -8.25 -8.12
C ALA A 48 -32.36 -8.05 -9.49
N ARG A 49 -32.92 -9.12 -10.07
CA ARG A 49 -33.62 -9.06 -11.36
C ARG A 49 -34.87 -8.18 -11.31
N TYR A 50 -35.60 -8.20 -10.20
CA TYR A 50 -36.78 -7.36 -10.05
C TYR A 50 -36.39 -5.88 -9.87
N PHE A 51 -35.36 -5.61 -9.07
CA PHE A 51 -34.86 -4.26 -8.84
C PHE A 51 -34.30 -3.62 -10.10
N SER A 52 -33.51 -4.37 -10.90
CA SER A 52 -32.86 -3.84 -12.10
C SER A 52 -33.81 -3.37 -13.19
N LEU A 53 -35.10 -3.74 -13.12
CA LEU A 53 -36.13 -3.30 -14.06
C LEU A 53 -36.75 -1.94 -13.68
N PHE A 54 -36.39 -1.39 -12.52
CA PHE A 54 -36.97 -0.14 -12.07
C PHE A 54 -36.30 1.07 -12.71
N PRO A 55 -37.01 2.22 -12.79
CA PRO A 55 -36.32 3.48 -12.95
C PRO A 55 -35.45 3.75 -11.71
N HIS A 56 -34.17 4.03 -11.96
CA HIS A 56 -33.19 4.32 -10.93
C HIS A 56 -32.82 5.79 -10.92
N SER A 57 -32.80 6.36 -9.73
CA SER A 57 -32.36 7.72 -9.48
C SER A 57 -30.86 7.76 -9.20
N TYR A 58 -30.29 8.96 -9.22
CA TYR A 58 -28.93 9.19 -8.73
C TYR A 58 -28.72 8.70 -7.29
N GLN A 59 -29.74 8.76 -6.44
CA GLN A 59 -29.63 8.30 -5.05
C GLN A 59 -29.46 6.78 -4.96
N ASP A 60 -30.15 6.02 -5.82
CA ASP A 60 -29.97 4.57 -5.92
C ASP A 60 -28.54 4.25 -6.37
N TYR A 61 -28.06 4.98 -7.39
CA TYR A 61 -26.69 4.83 -7.88
C TYR A 61 -25.68 5.11 -6.76
N LYS A 62 -25.79 6.28 -6.14
CA LYS A 62 -24.87 6.74 -5.09
C LYS A 62 -24.81 5.75 -3.94
N ARG A 63 -25.96 5.26 -3.46
CA ARG A 63 -26.02 4.29 -2.37
C ARG A 63 -25.27 3.00 -2.68
N LEU A 64 -25.47 2.43 -3.87
CA LEU A 64 -24.76 1.22 -4.29
C LEU A 64 -23.28 1.50 -4.55
N ALA A 65 -22.94 2.65 -5.13
CA ALA A 65 -21.56 3.07 -5.34
C ALA A 65 -20.81 3.26 -4.00
N ASP A 66 -21.46 3.82 -2.98
CA ASP A 66 -20.87 3.99 -1.66
C ASP A 66 -20.60 2.62 -0.99
N ILE A 67 -21.54 1.67 -1.09
CA ILE A 67 -21.38 0.30 -0.57
C ILE A 67 -20.27 -0.46 -1.32
N LEU A 68 -20.30 -0.42 -2.65
CA LEU A 68 -19.41 -1.21 -3.51
C LEU A 68 -18.01 -0.60 -3.62
N GLY A 69 -17.95 0.71 -3.67
CA GLY A 69 -16.77 1.56 -3.79
C GLY A 69 -16.06 1.82 -2.46
N ALA A 70 -16.65 1.45 -1.32
CA ALA A 70 -15.95 1.46 -0.03
C ALA A 70 -14.64 0.66 -0.13
N ASN A 71 -13.52 1.37 -0.09
CA ASN A 71 -12.19 0.79 -0.09
C ASN A 71 -11.82 0.45 1.35
N THR A 72 -11.86 -0.84 1.69
CA THR A 72 -11.53 -1.31 3.04
C THR A 72 -10.04 -1.61 3.21
N ARG A 73 -9.25 -1.53 2.13
CA ARG A 73 -7.83 -1.85 2.18
C ARG A 73 -7.05 -0.60 2.58
N ARG A 74 -6.41 -0.67 3.74
CA ARG A 74 -5.42 0.32 4.17
C ARG A 74 -4.24 0.32 3.20
N GLU A 75 -3.83 1.51 2.80
CA GLU A 75 -2.65 1.72 1.98
C GLU A 75 -1.40 1.63 2.87
N LYS A 76 -0.26 1.25 2.26
CA LYS A 76 1.02 1.18 2.97
C LYS A 76 1.66 2.55 2.94
N ASN A 77 2.40 2.90 3.97
CA ASN A 77 3.15 4.14 4.03
C ASN A 77 4.54 3.96 3.44
N THR A 78 5.09 5.07 2.97
CA THR A 78 6.49 5.24 2.59
C THR A 78 6.99 6.59 3.11
N SER A 79 8.28 6.84 3.02
CA SER A 79 8.94 8.04 3.53
C SER A 79 10.07 8.49 2.61
N THR A 80 10.15 9.81 2.40
CA THR A 80 11.26 10.50 1.73
C THR A 80 11.92 11.43 2.73
N THR A 81 13.25 11.39 2.80
CA THR A 81 14.06 12.30 3.60
C THR A 81 14.65 13.37 2.69
N VAL A 82 14.48 14.63 3.05
CA VAL A 82 15.19 15.76 2.44
C VAL A 82 16.38 16.09 3.35
N ASN A 83 17.59 16.03 2.81
CA ASN A 83 18.84 16.13 3.56
C ASN A 83 19.21 17.60 3.89
N ARG A 84 18.25 18.35 4.44
CA ARG A 84 18.40 19.77 4.77
C ARG A 84 17.46 20.17 5.90
N ILE A 85 17.91 21.13 6.70
CA ILE A 85 17.08 21.85 7.66
C ILE A 85 16.26 22.90 6.92
N VAL A 86 14.95 22.87 7.11
CA VAL A 86 14.01 23.83 6.53
C VAL A 86 13.23 24.50 7.65
N ASP A 87 13.10 25.82 7.58
CA ASP A 87 12.33 26.60 8.55
C ASP A 87 10.85 26.25 8.49
N LYS A 88 10.19 26.28 9.66
CA LYS A 88 8.76 25.97 9.77
C LYS A 88 7.90 26.86 8.87
N ASP A 89 8.22 28.15 8.79
CA ASP A 89 7.48 29.13 7.99
C ASP A 89 7.50 28.79 6.49
N VAL A 90 8.63 28.28 5.98
CA VAL A 90 8.77 27.81 4.60
C VAL A 90 7.89 26.58 4.37
N ILE A 91 7.93 25.61 5.29
CA ILE A 91 7.12 24.39 5.21
C ILE A 91 5.62 24.72 5.21
N GLU A 92 5.18 25.63 6.08
CA GLU A 92 3.79 26.10 6.15
C GLU A 92 3.36 26.78 4.85
N THR A 93 4.22 27.63 4.29
CA THR A 93 3.98 28.32 3.01
C THR A 93 3.83 27.33 1.85
N VAL A 94 4.77 26.37 1.75
CA VAL A 94 4.75 25.34 0.70
C VAL A 94 3.54 24.41 0.86
N ALA A 95 3.19 24.05 2.10
CA ALA A 95 2.00 23.23 2.40
C ALA A 95 0.70 23.94 1.99
N ALA A 96 0.56 25.24 2.28
CA ALA A 96 -0.58 26.04 1.85
C ALA A 96 -0.65 26.13 0.30
N GLY A 97 0.50 26.29 -0.35
CA GLY A 97 0.61 26.27 -1.82
C GLY A 97 0.19 24.94 -2.44
N LEU A 98 0.58 23.81 -1.84
CA LEU A 98 0.12 22.49 -2.26
C LEU A 98 -1.40 22.35 -2.09
N VAL A 99 -1.93 22.73 -0.92
CA VAL A 99 -3.38 22.65 -0.64
C VAL A 99 -4.20 23.44 -1.66
N SER A 100 -3.78 24.66 -2.00
CA SER A 100 -4.44 25.48 -3.02
C SER A 100 -4.53 24.77 -4.37
N ASP A 101 -3.45 24.11 -4.81
CA ASP A 101 -3.45 23.37 -6.07
C ASP A 101 -4.38 22.15 -6.01
N LEU A 102 -4.33 21.38 -4.92
CA LEU A 102 -5.18 20.20 -4.76
C LEU A 102 -6.68 20.55 -4.70
N GLU A 103 -7.03 21.63 -4.01
CA GLU A 103 -8.41 22.13 -3.94
C GLU A 103 -8.88 22.66 -5.30
N HIS A 104 -8.00 23.27 -6.09
CA HIS A 104 -8.31 23.67 -7.47
C HIS A 104 -8.73 22.47 -8.33
N PHE A 105 -8.10 21.31 -8.13
CA PHE A 105 -8.46 20.06 -8.81
C PHE A 105 -9.66 19.33 -8.18
N GLY A 106 -10.26 19.89 -7.13
CA GLY A 106 -11.49 19.39 -6.52
C GLY A 106 -11.29 18.37 -5.40
N ALA A 107 -10.08 18.26 -4.86
CA ALA A 107 -9.86 17.59 -3.58
C ALA A 107 -10.35 18.48 -2.41
N THR A 108 -10.60 17.88 -1.26
CA THR A 108 -10.84 18.60 0.00
C THR A 108 -9.64 18.37 0.90
N CYS A 109 -8.98 19.45 1.33
CA CYS A 109 -7.77 19.36 2.13
C CYS A 109 -8.02 19.91 3.53
N THR A 110 -7.28 19.40 4.52
CA THR A 110 -7.26 19.95 5.88
C THR A 110 -5.84 19.85 6.40
N ILE A 111 -5.30 20.97 6.88
CA ILE A 111 -3.99 21.03 7.52
C ILE A 111 -4.20 20.87 9.03
N GLU A 112 -3.53 19.89 9.62
CA GLU A 112 -3.50 19.63 11.05
C GLU A 112 -2.06 19.79 11.57
N GLU A 113 -1.84 20.77 12.45
CA GLU A 113 -0.58 20.86 13.18
C GLU A 113 -0.48 19.70 14.18
N SER A 114 0.56 18.90 14.00
CA SER A 114 0.82 17.69 14.77
C SER A 114 2.07 17.95 15.61
N GLU A 115 1.95 18.09 16.93
CA GLU A 115 3.09 18.41 17.82
C GLU A 115 3.88 19.67 17.37
N LYS A 116 4.96 20.06 18.05
CA LYS A 116 5.61 21.37 17.81
C LYS A 116 6.29 21.51 16.43
N ASN A 117 6.65 20.39 15.78
CA ASN A 117 7.52 20.36 14.60
C ASN A 117 6.98 19.48 13.45
N SER A 118 5.68 19.17 13.43
CA SER A 118 5.13 18.43 12.30
C SER A 118 3.78 18.96 11.81
N ILE A 119 3.55 18.83 10.52
CA ILE A 119 2.34 19.26 9.82
C ILE A 119 1.80 18.04 9.10
N SER A 120 0.50 17.81 9.22
CA SER A 120 -0.19 16.75 8.47
C SER A 120 -1.22 17.37 7.53
N ILE A 121 -1.15 17.02 6.24
CA ILE A 121 -2.12 17.43 5.23
C ILE A 121 -3.00 16.22 4.95
N LYS A 122 -4.24 16.27 5.44
CA LYS A 122 -5.26 15.28 5.11
C LYS A 122 -5.95 15.70 3.81
N VAL A 123 -5.99 14.80 2.84
CA VAL A 123 -6.55 15.03 1.50
C VAL A 123 -7.61 14.00 1.20
N GLU A 124 -8.85 14.45 1.01
CA GLU A 124 -9.96 13.64 0.51
C GLU A 124 -10.13 13.89 -0.99
N TYR A 125 -10.00 12.84 -1.80
CA TYR A 125 -9.99 12.94 -3.25
C TYR A 125 -10.74 11.78 -3.92
N ARG A 126 -10.97 11.93 -5.22
CA ARG A 126 -11.61 10.90 -6.04
C ARG A 126 -10.64 10.38 -7.06
N GLU A 127 -10.52 9.06 -7.12
CA GLU A 127 -9.76 8.38 -8.16
C GLU A 127 -10.72 7.70 -9.14
N PHE A 128 -10.44 7.86 -10.43
CA PHE A 128 -11.22 7.28 -11.51
C PHE A 128 -10.48 6.08 -12.09
N ASN A 129 -11.12 4.91 -12.06
CA ASN A 129 -10.62 3.70 -12.70
C ASN A 129 -11.69 3.14 -13.65
N TYR A 130 -11.57 3.51 -14.93
CA TYR A 130 -12.52 3.10 -15.96
C TYR A 130 -12.50 1.60 -16.28
N SER A 131 -11.49 0.84 -15.81
CA SER A 131 -11.46 -0.62 -15.96
C SER A 131 -12.39 -1.34 -14.97
N ASN A 132 -12.84 -0.65 -13.92
CA ASN A 132 -13.80 -1.20 -12.96
C ASN A 132 -15.24 -1.17 -13.49
N SER A 133 -16.09 -2.01 -12.90
CA SER A 133 -17.56 -1.92 -13.07
C SER A 133 -18.08 -0.54 -12.69
N GLU A 134 -19.19 -0.11 -13.28
CA GLU A 134 -19.76 1.24 -13.23
C GLU A 134 -19.94 1.81 -11.80
N PHE A 135 -20.21 0.97 -10.81
CA PHE A 135 -20.34 1.35 -9.38
C PHE A 135 -19.02 1.45 -8.61
N LYS A 136 -17.91 1.03 -9.23
CA LYS A 136 -16.54 1.00 -8.67
C LYS A 136 -15.56 1.83 -9.49
N GLN A 137 -16.02 2.50 -10.54
CA GLN A 137 -15.19 3.38 -11.35
C GLN A 137 -14.70 4.59 -10.57
N ILE A 138 -15.45 5.02 -9.56
CA ILE A 138 -15.05 6.10 -8.66
C ILE A 138 -14.81 5.51 -7.28
N SER A 139 -13.62 5.74 -6.76
CA SER A 139 -13.31 5.51 -5.35
C SER A 139 -13.04 6.84 -4.68
N ASN A 140 -13.78 7.11 -3.60
CA ASN A 140 -13.38 8.16 -2.66
C ASN A 140 -12.19 7.62 -1.86
N LYS A 141 -11.09 8.36 -1.85
CA LYS A 141 -9.87 8.03 -1.16
C LYS A 141 -9.50 9.14 -0.18
N GLU A 142 -8.77 8.75 0.85
CA GLU A 142 -8.19 9.63 1.83
C GLU A 142 -6.69 9.34 1.87
N ALA A 143 -5.87 10.39 1.83
CA ALA A 143 -4.44 10.32 2.04
C ALA A 143 -4.02 11.33 3.10
N VAL A 144 -3.01 10.96 3.88
CA VAL A 144 -2.38 11.86 4.85
C VAL A 144 -0.93 12.01 4.47
N ILE A 145 -0.52 13.24 4.15
CA ILE A 145 0.88 13.59 3.91
C ILE A 145 1.39 14.24 5.20
N SER A 146 2.30 13.57 5.90
CA SER A 146 2.88 14.06 7.14
C SER A 146 4.30 14.56 6.89
N ILE A 147 4.56 15.80 7.28
CA ILE A 147 5.84 16.47 7.14
C ILE A 147 6.37 16.72 8.56
N GLU A 148 7.51 16.12 8.90
CA GLU A 148 8.13 16.22 10.23
C GLU A 148 9.54 16.77 10.13
N ILE A 149 9.83 17.79 10.93
CA ILE A 149 11.15 18.41 11.04
C ILE A 149 11.90 17.71 12.17
N ASN A 150 13.03 17.08 11.82
CA ASN A 150 14.00 16.58 12.78
C ASN A 150 15.18 17.57 12.93
N GLU A 151 16.15 17.27 13.79
CA GLU A 151 17.28 18.16 14.09
C GLU A 151 18.14 18.47 12.85
N GLU A 152 18.19 17.57 11.87
CA GLU A 152 19.06 17.70 10.69
C GLU A 152 18.30 17.66 9.35
N ASN A 153 17.13 17.03 9.30
CA ASN A 153 16.44 16.67 8.06
C ASN A 153 14.93 16.88 8.13
N LEU A 154 14.30 17.03 6.97
CA LEU A 154 12.85 17.01 6.80
C LEU A 154 12.40 15.62 6.33
N ILE A 155 11.42 15.02 7.00
CA ILE A 155 10.85 13.72 6.62
C ILE A 155 9.42 13.91 6.13
N ILE A 156 9.16 13.48 4.90
CA ILE A 156 7.84 13.48 4.28
C ILE A 156 7.34 12.03 4.24
N ARG A 157 6.21 11.76 4.88
CA ARG A 157 5.55 10.44 4.91
C ARG A 157 4.22 10.52 4.20
N HIS A 158 3.91 9.49 3.43
CA HIS A 158 2.62 9.41 2.74
C HIS A 158 2.26 7.98 2.35
N PRO A 159 0.99 7.71 2.02
CA PRO A 159 0.61 6.45 1.39
C PRO A 159 1.35 6.24 0.06
N GLN A 160 1.89 5.03 -0.14
CA GLN A 160 2.58 4.65 -1.35
C GLN A 160 1.57 4.33 -2.46
N ASN A 161 1.15 5.37 -3.17
CA ASN A 161 0.33 5.28 -4.38
C ASN A 161 0.74 6.37 -5.37
N LYS A 162 0.43 6.16 -6.66
CA LYS A 162 0.87 7.04 -7.74
C LYS A 162 0.41 8.49 -7.58
N THR A 163 -0.84 8.71 -7.20
CA THR A 163 -1.42 10.06 -7.06
C THR A 163 -0.71 10.86 -5.96
N VAL A 164 -0.46 10.23 -4.81
CA VAL A 164 0.17 10.92 -3.68
C VAL A 164 1.67 11.10 -3.93
N GLU A 165 2.31 10.19 -4.68
CA GLU A 165 3.68 10.34 -5.16
C GLU A 165 3.84 11.61 -6.03
N GLU A 166 2.89 11.85 -6.94
CA GLU A 166 2.85 13.07 -7.77
C GLU A 166 2.71 14.34 -6.90
N TRP A 167 1.88 14.29 -5.85
CA TRP A 167 1.73 15.41 -4.91
C TRP A 167 2.97 15.66 -4.06
N LYS A 168 3.66 14.60 -3.63
CA LYS A 168 4.94 14.72 -2.93
C LYS A 168 6.00 15.33 -3.84
N SER A 169 6.07 14.92 -5.10
CA SER A 169 6.98 15.54 -6.09
C SER A 169 6.65 17.01 -6.34
N LEU A 170 5.36 17.37 -6.40
CA LEU A 170 4.92 18.77 -6.48
C LEU A 170 5.31 19.57 -5.22
N TYR A 171 5.18 18.97 -4.04
CA TYR A 171 5.61 19.58 -2.78
C TYR A 171 7.11 19.87 -2.79
N ILE A 172 7.95 18.90 -3.20
CA ILE A 172 9.40 19.09 -3.33
C ILE A 172 9.73 20.21 -4.33
N SER A 173 9.11 20.21 -5.51
CA SER A 173 9.33 21.27 -6.51
C SER A 173 8.99 22.68 -6.01
N LYS A 174 7.90 22.81 -5.22
CA LYS A 174 7.54 24.08 -4.57
C LYS A 174 8.53 24.45 -3.47
N LEU A 175 9.03 23.47 -2.72
CA LEU A 175 10.05 23.67 -1.70
C LEU A 175 11.36 24.20 -2.32
N GLU A 176 11.82 23.61 -3.42
CA GLU A 176 13.00 24.07 -4.17
C GLU A 176 12.82 25.49 -4.70
N SER A 177 11.61 25.82 -5.19
CA SER A 177 11.29 27.15 -5.67
C SER A 177 11.32 28.21 -4.55
N GLU A 178 10.82 27.86 -3.37
CA GLU A 178 10.80 28.75 -2.21
C GLU A 178 12.20 28.93 -1.59
N LEU A 179 13.06 27.91 -1.69
CA LEU A 179 14.45 27.94 -1.22
C LEU A 179 15.43 28.51 -2.26
N GLU A 180 14.99 28.69 -3.51
CA GLU A 180 15.82 29.05 -4.66
C GLU A 180 17.01 28.09 -4.89
N GLU A 181 16.86 26.81 -4.53
CA GLU A 181 17.91 25.80 -4.57
C GLU A 181 17.33 24.39 -4.76
N GLU A 182 18.07 23.51 -5.43
CA GLU A 182 17.72 22.08 -5.51
C GLU A 182 17.92 21.40 -4.15
N VAL A 183 17.05 20.45 -3.81
CA VAL A 183 17.14 19.72 -2.54
C VAL A 183 17.49 18.26 -2.78
N GLU A 184 18.53 17.77 -2.11
CA GLU A 184 18.88 16.35 -2.15
C GLU A 184 17.84 15.54 -1.35
N THR A 185 17.27 14.52 -2.00
CA THR A 185 16.29 13.62 -1.38
C THR A 185 16.76 12.19 -1.40
N THR A 186 16.45 11.47 -0.32
CA THR A 186 16.80 10.06 -0.14
C THR A 186 15.56 9.27 0.26
N ASN A 187 15.44 8.08 -0.32
CA ASN A 187 14.40 7.09 -0.01
C ASN A 187 15.06 5.80 0.47
N ILE A 188 14.33 4.99 1.22
CA ILE A 188 14.77 3.63 1.55
C ILE A 188 14.66 2.78 0.28
N ASN A 189 15.80 2.49 -0.35
CA ASN A 189 15.93 1.61 -1.50
C ASN A 189 17.25 0.84 -1.45
N LEU A 190 17.34 -0.25 -2.21
CA LEU A 190 18.56 -1.03 -2.39
C LEU A 190 18.88 -1.20 -3.89
N SER A 191 18.48 -0.23 -4.72
CA SER A 191 18.57 -0.32 -6.18
C SER A 191 20.00 -0.45 -6.69
N ASN A 192 20.96 0.14 -5.98
CA ASN A 192 22.39 0.06 -6.31
C ASN A 192 23.08 -1.23 -5.83
N THR A 193 22.35 -2.13 -5.17
CA THR A 193 22.92 -3.35 -4.58
C THR A 193 22.73 -4.53 -5.52
N THR A 194 23.82 -5.11 -6.02
CA THR A 194 23.77 -6.35 -6.81
C THR A 194 23.63 -7.60 -5.94
N ASP A 195 24.16 -7.57 -4.72
CA ASP A 195 24.09 -8.68 -3.77
C ASP A 195 22.69 -8.86 -3.16
N HIS A 196 22.04 -9.97 -3.52
CA HIS A 196 20.71 -10.36 -3.04
C HIS A 196 20.69 -10.74 -1.55
N GLU A 197 21.81 -11.14 -0.97
CA GLU A 197 21.92 -11.45 0.45
C GLU A 197 21.77 -10.19 1.30
N VAL A 198 22.29 -9.05 0.82
CA VAL A 198 22.15 -7.74 1.48
C VAL A 198 20.68 -7.32 1.59
N VAL A 199 19.88 -7.56 0.54
CA VAL A 199 18.42 -7.28 0.56
C VAL A 199 17.72 -8.16 1.60
N THR A 200 18.07 -9.44 1.68
CA THR A 200 17.52 -10.35 2.68
C THR A 200 17.95 -9.96 4.10
N ARG A 201 19.20 -9.53 4.27
CA ARG A 201 19.75 -9.02 5.54
C ARG A 201 19.03 -7.76 5.99
N PHE A 202 18.68 -6.85 5.08
CA PHE A 202 17.89 -5.65 5.39
C PHE A 202 16.57 -6.01 6.07
N PHE A 203 15.80 -6.95 5.50
CA PHE A 203 14.54 -7.39 6.11
C PHE A 203 14.76 -8.09 7.46
N ASN A 204 15.82 -8.88 7.61
CA ASN A 204 16.17 -9.50 8.90
C ASN A 204 16.53 -8.46 9.97
N GLU A 205 17.30 -7.42 9.63
CA GLU A 205 17.61 -6.32 10.55
C GLU A 205 16.34 -5.52 10.89
N LEU A 206 15.47 -5.24 9.91
CA LEU A 206 14.21 -4.53 10.10
C LEU A 206 13.29 -5.22 11.10
N ILE A 207 13.00 -6.51 10.92
CA ILE A 207 12.03 -7.22 11.77
C ILE A 207 12.52 -7.41 13.21
N ASN A 208 13.83 -7.37 13.42
CA ASN A 208 14.46 -7.47 14.75
C ASN A 208 14.80 -6.10 15.35
N GLY A 209 14.70 -5.01 14.59
CA GLY A 209 15.15 -3.67 14.96
C GLY A 209 14.07 -2.72 15.47
N ILE A 210 12.83 -3.19 15.63
CA ILE A 210 11.72 -2.33 16.12
C ILE A 210 11.85 -2.15 17.64
N ASP A 211 12.20 -0.94 18.06
CA ASP A 211 12.39 -0.60 19.47
C ASP A 211 11.15 -0.92 20.35
N GLY A 212 11.37 -1.63 21.46
CA GLY A 212 10.34 -2.06 22.40
C GLY A 212 9.42 -3.18 21.89
N TYR A 213 9.79 -3.84 20.79
CA TYR A 213 9.07 -4.98 20.22
C TYR A 213 10.01 -6.13 19.87
N LYS A 214 9.68 -7.33 20.33
CA LYS A 214 10.44 -8.54 20.04
C LYS A 214 9.75 -9.37 18.98
N LEU A 215 10.49 -9.78 17.94
CA LEU A 215 10.00 -10.70 16.91
C LEU A 215 9.43 -11.96 17.56
N TYR A 216 8.19 -12.29 17.21
CA TYR A 216 7.49 -13.49 17.66
C TYR A 216 7.43 -14.54 16.56
N ASP A 217 7.00 -14.15 15.37
CA ASP A 217 6.79 -15.06 14.24
C ASP A 217 6.84 -14.31 12.90
N VAL A 218 7.27 -14.99 11.84
CA VAL A 218 7.16 -14.52 10.45
C VAL A 218 6.11 -15.39 9.75
N THR A 219 5.01 -14.78 9.35
CA THR A 219 3.83 -15.50 8.83
C THR A 219 3.84 -15.63 7.32
N ASP A 220 4.36 -14.63 6.61
CA ASP A 220 4.42 -14.62 5.16
C ASP A 220 5.79 -14.08 4.71
N VAL A 221 6.44 -14.79 3.79
CA VAL A 221 7.63 -14.32 3.08
C VAL A 221 7.39 -14.45 1.59
N TYR A 222 7.63 -13.37 0.87
CA TYR A 222 7.62 -13.34 -0.59
C TYR A 222 9.04 -13.10 -1.05
N VAL A 223 9.47 -13.93 -1.98
CA VAL A 223 10.81 -13.86 -2.55
C VAL A 223 10.75 -13.61 -4.05
N TYR A 224 11.78 -12.95 -4.56
CA TYR A 224 11.93 -12.61 -5.97
C TYR A 224 13.28 -13.14 -6.48
N HIS A 225 13.29 -13.58 -7.73
CA HIS A 225 14.48 -13.95 -8.48
C HIS A 225 14.47 -13.17 -9.81
N PRO A 226 15.48 -12.33 -10.07
CA PRO A 226 15.55 -11.58 -11.32
C PRO A 226 15.77 -12.54 -12.49
N GLU A 227 15.28 -12.17 -13.66
CA GLU A 227 15.69 -12.86 -14.88
C GLU A 227 17.17 -12.55 -15.16
N GLU A 228 17.96 -13.58 -15.46
CA GLU A 228 19.29 -13.35 -16.00
C GLU A 228 19.08 -12.74 -17.38
N LYS A 229 19.35 -11.43 -17.52
CA LYS A 229 19.46 -10.81 -18.83
C LYS A 229 20.68 -11.45 -19.46
N HIS A 230 20.47 -12.39 -20.38
CA HIS A 230 21.51 -12.74 -21.33
C HIS A 230 21.91 -11.44 -22.01
N LEU A 231 23.09 -10.94 -21.65
CA LEU A 231 23.79 -9.98 -22.48
C LEU A 231 24.13 -10.80 -23.71
N ASP A 232 23.44 -10.55 -24.83
CA ASP A 232 23.87 -11.01 -26.13
C ASP A 232 25.21 -10.30 -26.43
N GLU A 233 26.29 -10.81 -25.84
CA GLU A 233 27.64 -10.62 -26.34
C GLU A 233 27.71 -11.42 -27.63
N ASP A 234 27.42 -10.74 -28.75
CA ASP A 234 28.31 -10.64 -29.92
C ASP A 234 27.50 -10.10 -31.12
N GLU A 235 27.58 -8.78 -31.31
CA GLU A 235 27.51 -8.18 -32.65
C GLU A 235 28.79 -8.59 -33.41
N ASP A 236 28.81 -9.78 -33.98
CA ASP A 236 29.67 -10.08 -35.12
C ASP A 236 28.76 -10.51 -36.28
N GLU A 237 28.54 -9.55 -37.18
CA GLU A 237 28.02 -9.77 -38.53
C GLU A 237 28.99 -10.69 -39.28
N ASP A 238 28.66 -11.97 -39.41
CA ASP A 238 29.08 -12.77 -40.55
C ASP A 238 27.87 -13.53 -41.10
N GLU A 239 27.37 -13.03 -42.23
CA GLU A 239 26.41 -13.69 -43.10
C GLU A 239 27.03 -14.99 -43.63
N ASP A 240 26.54 -16.14 -43.18
CA ASP A 240 26.53 -17.35 -44.01
C ASP A 240 25.24 -18.14 -43.73
N GLU A 241 24.37 -18.14 -44.75
CA GLU A 241 23.16 -18.96 -44.84
C GLU A 241 23.54 -20.44 -44.88
N ASP A 242 23.22 -21.20 -43.83
CA ASP A 242 22.95 -22.62 -43.96
C ASP A 242 21.78 -23.04 -43.07
N GLU A 243 20.72 -23.50 -43.73
CA GLU A 243 19.49 -24.02 -43.16
C GLU A 243 19.76 -25.26 -42.29
N ASN A 244 18.99 -25.34 -41.20
CA ASN A 244 18.84 -26.45 -40.25
C ASN A 244 19.74 -26.40 -39.01
N ASP A 245 19.39 -25.51 -38.09
CA ASP A 245 19.29 -25.96 -36.70
C ASP A 245 18.07 -25.38 -36.00
N PHE A 246 17.04 -26.22 -35.83
CA PHE A 246 15.97 -26.02 -34.86
C PHE A 246 16.52 -26.44 -33.48
N GLU A 247 17.61 -25.82 -33.04
CA GLU A 247 18.14 -26.03 -31.69
C GLU A 247 17.41 -25.08 -30.74
N ASN A 248 16.39 -25.66 -30.07
CA ASN A 248 15.65 -25.17 -28.90
C ASN A 248 16.00 -23.76 -28.40
N PRO A 249 15.08 -22.77 -28.48
CA PRO A 249 15.07 -21.77 -27.43
C PRO A 249 14.70 -22.56 -26.17
N GLU A 250 15.63 -22.72 -25.25
CA GLU A 250 15.28 -23.14 -23.90
C GLU A 250 14.20 -22.17 -23.42
N LEU A 251 12.92 -22.58 -23.52
CA LEU A 251 11.87 -22.14 -22.62
C LEU A 251 12.26 -22.67 -21.24
N GLY A 252 13.36 -22.14 -20.70
CA GLY A 252 13.83 -22.39 -19.36
C GLY A 252 12.69 -21.96 -18.44
N THR A 253 12.18 -22.90 -17.67
CA THR A 253 11.14 -22.60 -16.69
C THR A 253 11.73 -21.69 -15.62
N HIS A 254 11.56 -20.37 -15.76
CA HIS A 254 12.00 -19.38 -14.79
C HIS A 254 10.92 -19.10 -13.74
N ILE A 255 11.27 -19.18 -12.46
CA ILE A 255 10.38 -18.80 -11.36
C ILE A 255 10.83 -17.43 -10.86
N SER A 256 10.15 -16.37 -11.30
CA SER A 256 10.49 -15.00 -10.87
C SER A 256 10.03 -14.68 -9.44
N LYS A 257 8.93 -15.30 -8.97
CA LYS A 257 8.32 -15.00 -7.67
C LYS A 257 7.85 -16.26 -6.98
N ALA A 258 8.11 -16.36 -5.68
CA ALA A 258 7.53 -17.38 -4.81
C ALA A 258 7.05 -16.76 -3.49
N SER A 259 6.05 -17.38 -2.86
CA SER A 259 5.56 -16.94 -1.55
C SER A 259 5.30 -18.12 -0.64
N LEU A 260 5.77 -18.01 0.60
CA LEU A 260 5.60 -18.99 1.66
C LEU A 260 4.71 -18.39 2.74
N LYS A 261 3.76 -19.19 3.24
CA LYS A 261 2.82 -18.78 4.29
C LYS A 261 2.69 -19.87 5.32
N GLY A 262 2.83 -19.53 6.59
CA GLY A 262 2.80 -20.50 7.67
C GLY A 262 3.20 -19.92 9.01
N GLN A 263 3.77 -20.77 9.86
CA GLN A 263 4.37 -20.39 11.13
C GLN A 263 5.88 -20.61 11.04
N ASN A 264 6.65 -19.68 11.59
CA ASN A 264 8.11 -19.64 11.59
C ASN A 264 8.72 -19.80 10.19
N VAL A 265 8.12 -19.16 9.18
CA VAL A 265 8.52 -19.30 7.77
C VAL A 265 9.99 -18.94 7.56
N LEU A 266 10.53 -17.99 8.34
CA LEU A 266 11.92 -17.56 8.26
C LEU A 266 12.94 -18.69 8.52
N ARG A 267 12.53 -19.78 9.18
CA ARG A 267 13.39 -20.93 9.49
C ARG A 267 13.09 -22.17 8.65
N SER A 268 12.19 -22.06 7.67
CA SER A 268 11.77 -23.21 6.87
C SER A 268 12.89 -23.64 5.91
N GLU A 269 13.02 -24.95 5.71
CA GLU A 269 14.02 -25.50 4.78
C GLU A 269 13.76 -25.03 3.35
N GLU A 270 12.49 -24.87 2.98
CA GLU A 270 12.05 -24.39 1.67
C GLU A 270 12.55 -22.96 1.39
N LEU A 271 12.46 -22.07 2.39
CA LEU A 271 12.97 -20.70 2.24
C LEU A 271 14.49 -20.68 2.08
N LEU A 272 15.21 -21.49 2.87
CA LEU A 272 16.66 -21.61 2.76
C LEU A 272 17.09 -22.16 1.39
N GLN A 273 16.32 -23.08 0.81
CA GLN A 273 16.56 -23.57 -0.54
C GLN A 273 16.34 -22.50 -1.61
N LEU A 274 15.35 -21.61 -1.43
CA LEU A 274 15.13 -20.48 -2.33
C LEU A 274 16.30 -19.50 -2.28
N TYR A 275 16.82 -19.17 -1.09
CA TYR A 275 18.01 -18.31 -0.97
C TYR A 275 19.22 -18.91 -1.68
N LYS A 276 19.44 -20.22 -1.56
CA LYS A 276 20.51 -20.93 -2.30
C LYS A 276 20.35 -20.87 -3.81
N LYS A 277 19.13 -20.66 -4.30
CA LYS A 277 18.82 -20.48 -5.71
C LYS A 277 18.87 -19.01 -6.14
N GLY A 278 19.39 -18.09 -5.32
CA GLY A 278 19.53 -16.67 -5.70
C GLY A 278 18.28 -15.81 -5.46
N PHE A 279 17.22 -16.37 -4.86
CA PHE A 279 16.06 -15.58 -4.45
C PHE A 279 16.38 -14.67 -3.26
N TYR A 280 15.75 -13.51 -3.19
CA TYR A 280 15.77 -12.61 -2.02
C TYR A 280 14.39 -12.17 -1.59
N ILE A 281 14.26 -11.73 -0.34
CA ILE A 281 13.00 -11.22 0.19
C ILE A 281 12.59 -9.94 -0.56
N SER A 282 11.37 -9.92 -1.09
CA SER A 282 10.73 -8.71 -1.65
C SER A 282 9.63 -8.18 -0.74
N LYS A 283 9.01 -9.05 0.07
CA LYS A 283 7.98 -8.69 1.05
C LYS A 283 8.00 -9.64 2.25
N ILE A 284 7.77 -9.10 3.43
CA ILE A 284 7.66 -9.84 4.68
C ILE A 284 6.44 -9.39 5.49
N VAL A 285 5.76 -10.34 6.13
CA VAL A 285 4.70 -10.11 7.12
C VAL A 285 5.10 -10.84 8.39
N TRP A 286 5.16 -10.12 9.50
CA TRP A 286 5.62 -10.66 10.78
C TRP A 286 4.77 -10.16 11.94
N ARG A 287 4.93 -10.85 13.06
CA ARG A 287 4.31 -10.51 14.32
C ARG A 287 5.38 -10.26 15.37
N SER A 288 5.20 -9.21 16.15
CA SER A 288 6.06 -8.91 17.29
C SER A 288 5.24 -8.73 18.56
N LYS A 289 5.82 -9.09 19.70
CA LYS A 289 5.28 -8.81 21.04
C LYS A 289 5.80 -7.49 21.52
N SER A 290 4.95 -6.70 22.17
CA SER A 290 5.45 -5.56 22.95
C SER A 290 6.28 -6.08 24.11
N GLU A 291 7.36 -5.37 24.45
CA GLU A 291 8.14 -5.65 25.66
C GLU A 291 7.47 -5.07 26.93
N LYS A 292 6.36 -4.34 26.77
CA LYS A 292 5.52 -3.87 27.88
C LYS A 292 4.69 -5.03 28.46
N LEU A 293 4.01 -4.78 29.58
CA LEU A 293 3.14 -5.73 30.29
C LEU A 293 1.97 -6.28 29.44
N ASP A 294 1.63 -5.63 28.33
CA ASP A 294 0.61 -6.11 27.40
C ASP A 294 1.19 -7.13 26.43
N ASP A 295 0.87 -8.41 26.67
CA ASP A 295 1.28 -9.60 25.90
C ASP A 295 0.70 -9.67 24.47
N GLU A 296 0.21 -8.55 23.93
CA GLU A 296 -0.44 -8.46 22.61
C GLU A 296 0.54 -8.69 21.46
N LEU A 297 0.02 -9.29 20.38
CA LEU A 297 0.78 -9.53 19.15
C LEU A 297 0.42 -8.50 18.08
N TYR A 298 1.39 -7.68 17.69
CA TYR A 298 1.24 -6.68 16.64
C TYR A 298 1.70 -7.27 15.30
N GLU A 299 0.90 -7.08 14.26
CA GLU A 299 1.19 -7.59 12.91
C GLU A 299 1.64 -6.46 11.99
N PHE A 300 2.79 -6.64 11.38
CA PHE A 300 3.45 -5.68 10.50
C PHE A 300 3.64 -6.28 9.10
N GLU A 301 3.78 -5.41 8.11
CA GLU A 301 4.10 -5.76 6.73
C GLU A 301 5.08 -4.73 6.17
N ALA A 302 6.08 -5.20 5.44
CA ALA A 302 7.04 -4.36 4.73
C ALA A 302 7.39 -5.00 3.39
N GLN A 303 7.71 -4.19 2.38
CA GLN A 303 8.09 -4.67 1.06
C GLN A 303 8.88 -3.63 0.26
N PHE A 304 9.60 -4.10 -0.75
CA PHE A 304 9.92 -3.31 -1.94
C PHE A 304 8.83 -3.58 -2.97
N SER A 305 8.04 -2.57 -3.33
CA SER A 305 6.94 -2.76 -4.29
C SER A 305 7.46 -3.03 -5.70
N ASP A 306 8.63 -2.48 -6.03
CA ASP A 306 9.41 -2.89 -7.19
C ASP A 306 10.49 -3.85 -6.71
N ALA A 307 10.14 -5.14 -6.74
CA ALA A 307 11.05 -6.20 -6.31
C ALA A 307 12.28 -6.29 -7.21
N GLU A 308 12.15 -6.02 -8.51
CA GLU A 308 13.22 -6.14 -9.50
C GLU A 308 14.30 -5.10 -9.27
N ASN A 309 13.89 -3.83 -9.13
CA ASN A 309 14.80 -2.73 -8.88
C ASN A 309 15.07 -2.51 -7.38
N LYS A 310 14.50 -3.32 -6.48
CA LYS A 310 14.67 -3.21 -5.02
C LYS A 310 14.33 -1.81 -4.48
N ASP A 311 13.25 -1.26 -5.04
CA ASP A 311 12.83 0.13 -4.82
C ASP A 311 11.38 0.23 -4.33
N TYR A 312 10.97 1.46 -4.01
CA TYR A 312 9.67 1.81 -3.48
C TYR A 312 9.33 1.01 -2.22
N PHE A 313 10.18 1.15 -1.21
CA PHE A 313 9.95 0.57 0.11
C PHE A 313 8.65 1.10 0.73
N SER A 314 7.77 0.19 1.12
CA SER A 314 6.54 0.48 1.86
C SER A 314 6.42 -0.38 3.10
N TYR A 315 5.71 0.15 4.08
CA TYR A 315 5.42 -0.55 5.32
C TYR A 315 4.00 -0.24 5.85
N LEU A 316 3.44 -1.16 6.63
CA LEU A 316 2.10 -1.06 7.19
C LEU A 316 1.99 -1.81 8.52
N VAL A 317 1.42 -1.14 9.52
CA VAL A 317 1.03 -1.78 10.78
C VAL A 317 -0.41 -2.27 10.65
N LYS A 318 -0.62 -3.57 10.44
CA LYS A 318 -1.91 -4.14 10.03
C LYS A 318 -2.94 -4.19 11.16
N GLY A 319 -2.48 -4.27 12.41
CA GLY A 319 -3.32 -4.37 13.59
C GLY A 319 -2.67 -5.22 14.67
N PHE A 320 -3.47 -5.69 15.63
CA PHE A 320 -2.98 -6.54 16.71
C PHE A 320 -3.95 -7.68 17.06
N TYR A 321 -3.45 -8.66 17.79
CA TYR A 321 -4.21 -9.78 18.34
C TYR A 321 -4.11 -9.72 19.86
N SER A 322 -5.25 -9.55 20.52
CA SER A 322 -5.30 -9.52 21.98
C SER A 322 -4.98 -10.89 22.57
N TYR A 323 -4.21 -10.87 23.65
CA TYR A 323 -3.89 -12.04 24.44
C TYR A 323 -5.12 -12.57 25.19
N LYS A 324 -5.29 -13.89 25.21
CA LYS A 324 -6.38 -14.59 25.92
C LYS A 324 -5.92 -15.30 27.20
N GLY A 325 -4.61 -15.39 27.44
CA GLY A 325 -4.03 -16.24 28.48
C GLY A 325 -3.44 -17.53 27.90
N SER A 326 -2.55 -18.18 28.67
CA SER A 326 -1.94 -19.48 28.35
C SER A 326 -1.22 -19.55 26.99
N GLY A 327 -0.67 -18.44 26.50
CA GLY A 327 -0.02 -18.38 25.18
C GLY A 327 -0.98 -18.28 23.99
N GLU A 328 -2.28 -18.15 24.23
CA GLU A 328 -3.30 -18.07 23.18
C GLU A 328 -3.74 -16.64 22.86
N TYR A 329 -4.21 -16.45 21.63
CA TYR A 329 -4.62 -15.16 21.08
C TYR A 329 -6.01 -15.21 20.47
N VAL A 330 -6.68 -14.06 20.41
CA VAL A 330 -7.91 -13.91 19.62
C VAL A 330 -7.59 -14.15 18.14
N LYS A 331 -8.37 -14.99 17.45
CA LYS A 331 -8.13 -15.31 16.03
C LYS A 331 -8.32 -14.10 15.10
N GLY A 332 -9.24 -13.20 15.46
CA GLY A 332 -9.52 -11.98 14.71
C GLY A 332 -8.52 -10.87 15.03
N ARG A 333 -7.98 -10.25 13.98
CA ARG A 333 -7.14 -9.05 14.09
C ARG A 333 -8.01 -7.86 14.48
N LYS A 334 -7.58 -7.08 15.47
CA LYS A 334 -8.18 -5.81 15.89
C LYS A 334 -7.48 -4.63 15.22
N SER A 335 -8.25 -3.57 14.98
CA SER A 335 -7.74 -2.29 14.46
C SER A 335 -7.03 -1.52 15.56
N LEU A 336 -6.01 -0.75 15.18
CA LEU A 336 -5.31 0.17 16.06
C LEU A 336 -6.10 1.47 16.23
N THR A 337 -5.87 2.18 17.32
CA THR A 337 -6.23 3.59 17.41
C THR A 337 -5.29 4.44 16.55
N SER A 338 -5.72 5.63 16.12
CA SER A 338 -4.88 6.52 15.30
C SER A 338 -3.54 6.87 15.96
N ILE A 339 -3.52 7.00 17.30
CA ILE A 339 -2.31 7.28 18.07
C ILE A 339 -1.34 6.09 18.01
N GLN A 340 -1.82 4.87 18.31
CA GLN A 340 -0.99 3.67 18.24
C GLN A 340 -0.47 3.41 16.82
N GLU A 341 -1.31 3.63 15.81
CA GLU A 341 -0.92 3.49 14.41
C GLU A 341 0.23 4.43 14.06
N ARG A 342 0.12 5.72 14.44
CA ARG A 342 1.16 6.72 14.21
C ARG A 342 2.48 6.35 14.91
N GLU A 343 2.43 5.99 16.19
CA GLU A 343 3.61 5.60 16.97
C GLU A 343 4.32 4.37 16.39
N LEU A 344 3.56 3.33 16.08
CA LEU A 344 4.11 2.08 15.51
C LEU A 344 4.67 2.29 14.12
N THR A 345 4.00 3.09 13.28
CA THR A 345 4.45 3.45 11.94
C THR A 345 5.82 4.14 12.01
N LYS A 346 5.99 5.13 12.90
CA LYS A 346 7.29 5.77 13.14
C LYS A 346 8.36 4.77 13.59
N LYS A 347 8.05 3.86 14.52
CA LYS A 347 9.01 2.83 14.98
C LYS A 347 9.47 1.89 13.86
N VAL A 348 8.57 1.47 12.97
CA VAL A 348 8.92 0.64 11.81
C VAL A 348 9.82 1.39 10.84
N GLU A 349 9.52 2.66 10.58
CA GLU A 349 10.36 3.51 9.74
C GLU A 349 11.77 3.68 10.32
N THR A 350 11.88 4.02 11.60
CA THR A 350 13.20 4.14 12.26
C THR A 350 13.98 2.83 12.20
N ALA A 351 13.31 1.69 12.41
CA ALA A 351 13.93 0.37 12.25
C ALA A 351 14.41 0.13 10.82
N ALA A 352 13.68 0.58 9.80
CA ALA A 352 14.04 0.45 8.39
C ALA A 352 15.26 1.31 8.04
N HIS A 353 15.33 2.57 8.48
CA HIS A 353 16.53 3.40 8.28
C HIS A 353 17.76 2.80 8.97
N ASN A 354 17.61 2.30 10.20
CA ASN A 354 18.70 1.64 10.92
C ASN A 354 19.15 0.35 10.23
N ALA A 355 18.20 -0.44 9.72
CA ALA A 355 18.50 -1.64 8.94
C ALA A 355 19.26 -1.29 7.66
N LEU A 356 18.82 -0.27 6.92
CA LEU A 356 19.49 0.21 5.71
C LEU A 356 20.94 0.61 6.00
N LYS A 357 21.15 1.44 7.03
CA LYS A 357 22.49 1.87 7.45
C LYS A 357 23.40 0.69 7.77
N LYS A 358 22.93 -0.27 8.57
CA LYS A 358 23.70 -1.46 8.96
C LYS A 358 24.09 -2.37 7.80
N VAL A 359 23.28 -2.46 6.75
CA VAL A 359 23.58 -3.36 5.63
C VAL A 359 24.43 -2.71 4.55
N MET A 360 24.54 -1.38 4.57
CA MET A 360 25.39 -0.58 3.69
C MET A 360 26.76 -0.26 4.31
N GLU A 361 26.90 -0.38 5.63
CA GLU A 361 28.19 -0.50 6.34
C GLU A 361 28.85 -1.87 6.07
#